data_AF-A0A2E4CFL7-F1
#
_entry.id   AF-A0A2E4CFL7-F1
#
_cell.length_a   1.000
_cell.length_b   1.000
_cell.length_c   1.000
_cell.angle_alpha   90.00
_cell.angle_beta   90.00
_cell.angle_gamma   90.00
#
_symmetry.space_group_name_H-M   'P 1'
#
loop_
_entity.id
_entity.type
_entity.pdbx_description
1 polymer ?
#
loop_
_entity_poly.entity_id
_entity_poly.type
_entity_poly.pdbx_seq_one_letter_code
_entity_poly.pdbx_strand_id
1 'polypeptide(L)'
;MRYLRSLICGPRGYCASSVLCIGTLLVLVSSSSPSHGGTFDAANRSDVRKIRSDLRASQFLSKATFGPTQEMIDTLSNRIRQVGYRRACGEWIDQQFTLQPSSHEQVAREMVAADGRTLTEPSIGIANYRYQAWWHIALTREDQLRQKVAFALSQIFVISDSGTGFNNNASRNIGNDEQSLPDWLGMSNYYDMLVNHADGNYRDLLGDVTFHECMGVYLSAYRNRKADLSKGRWPDENYAREIMQLFSIGLYELKNDGRLKVNEQGELIPTYDNEGITELARLFTGFKSQHNTSTSFYAGRNYGAPMQMHYQEHDDNTGYSDVIGEPGYGNNVGSKTLFGTTLNALPDPLTNEAALAEVNQGLDVIAEHSNVPPFICRLLIQRLVKSNPSRGYTRRVTRKFRDNGQGVRGDMKAVIKAILLDPEAVRGQRALRKREPLRVEVVTRGTEHSRLREPIQRVTSLIRALRPSSNYAKSDAETGVPYMALVGGLRDDLGQMPFR
;
A
#
# COMPACT_ATOMS: atom_id res chain seq x y z
N MET A 1 -10.21 30.71 28.05
CA MET A 1 -10.21 30.73 29.54
C MET A 1 -9.60 29.41 29.99
N ARG A 2 -8.27 29.31 30.18
CA ARG A 2 -7.51 29.50 31.45
C ARG A 2 -8.03 28.67 32.62
N TYR A 3 -7.27 27.64 33.03
CA TYR A 3 -6.76 27.27 34.37
C TYR A 3 -6.00 25.92 34.17
N LEU A 4 -4.65 25.74 34.24
CA LEU A 4 -3.64 25.88 35.34
C LEU A 4 -4.06 25.05 36.60
N ARG A 5 -3.26 24.22 37.30
CA ARG A 5 -1.79 24.02 37.40
C ARG A 5 -1.45 22.84 38.38
N SER A 6 -0.36 22.13 38.10
CA SER A 6 0.75 21.66 38.99
C SER A 6 0.59 20.79 40.25
N LEU A 7 1.55 19.85 40.46
CA LEU A 7 2.43 19.65 41.65
C LEU A 7 3.40 18.45 41.41
N ILE A 8 4.73 18.60 41.20
CA ILE A 8 5.93 18.81 42.07
C ILE A 8 6.80 17.53 42.27
N CYS A 9 8.13 17.76 42.22
CA CYS A 9 9.33 16.90 42.15
C CYS A 9 9.65 15.92 43.30
N GLY A 10 10.60 15.00 43.02
CA GLY A 10 11.56 14.40 43.97
C GLY A 10 12.83 13.86 43.26
N PRO A 11 14.04 13.80 43.89
CA PRO A 11 15.35 13.88 43.21
C PRO A 11 16.31 12.66 43.34
N ARG A 12 17.40 12.67 42.53
CA ARG A 12 18.65 11.83 42.52
C ARG A 12 18.51 10.46 41.81
N GLY A 13 19.41 9.97 40.95
CA GLY A 13 20.67 10.43 40.37
C GLY A 13 21.29 9.33 39.46
N TYR A 14 21.96 9.76 38.37
CA TYR A 14 22.94 9.08 37.51
C TYR A 14 22.59 7.79 36.74
N CYS A 15 22.55 7.85 35.40
CA CYS A 15 23.73 7.55 34.58
C CYS A 15 23.53 8.05 33.14
N ALA A 16 24.53 8.76 32.61
CA ALA A 16 24.51 9.35 31.28
C ALA A 16 24.65 8.27 30.20
N SER A 17 23.76 8.30 29.20
CA SER A 17 23.99 7.67 27.90
C SER A 17 23.38 8.57 26.85
N SER A 18 24.24 9.00 25.93
CA SER A 18 24.07 10.13 25.03
C SER A 18 22.86 9.98 24.10
N VAL A 19 21.81 10.76 24.35
CA VAL A 19 20.71 10.96 23.40
C VAL A 19 21.16 11.98 22.36
N LEU A 20 21.19 11.58 21.10
CA LEU A 20 21.42 12.46 19.97
C LEU A 20 20.18 13.35 19.77
N CYS A 21 20.07 14.42 20.55
CA CYS A 21 19.03 15.45 20.36
C CYS A 21 19.34 16.27 19.10
N ILE A 22 18.81 15.86 17.94
CA ILE A 22 18.69 16.76 16.79
C ILE A 22 17.49 17.68 17.04
N GLY A 23 17.71 18.71 17.85
CA GLY A 23 16.77 19.81 18.04
C GLY A 23 16.67 20.61 16.75
N THR A 24 15.61 20.37 15.97
CA THR A 24 15.31 21.20 14.80
C THR A 24 14.64 22.48 15.30
N LEU A 25 15.43 23.53 15.53
CA LEU A 25 14.92 24.86 15.85
C LEU A 25 14.35 25.49 14.57
N LEU A 26 13.04 25.40 14.37
CA LEU A 26 12.32 26.08 13.29
C LEU A 26 12.10 27.54 13.67
N VAL A 27 13.04 28.41 13.29
CA VAL A 27 12.80 29.86 13.29
C VAL A 27 11.99 30.20 12.03
N LEU A 28 10.70 30.48 12.21
CA LEU A 28 9.85 31.04 11.16
C LEU A 28 10.21 32.52 10.95
N VAL A 29 11.19 32.79 10.09
CA VAL A 29 11.33 34.10 9.45
C VAL A 29 10.51 34.06 8.16
N SER A 30 9.33 34.68 8.18
CA SER A 30 8.55 34.96 6.98
C SER A 30 9.26 36.02 6.14
N SER A 31 10.18 35.58 5.29
CA SER A 31 10.63 36.33 4.12
C SER A 31 10.20 35.57 2.87
N SER A 32 9.50 36.26 1.96
CA SER A 32 9.03 35.76 0.67
C SER A 32 10.19 35.61 -0.33
N SER A 33 11.29 35.00 0.11
CA SER A 33 12.37 34.59 -0.78
C SER A 33 11.99 33.23 -1.37
N PRO A 34 12.08 33.03 -2.70
CA PRO A 34 11.90 31.69 -3.26
C PRO A 34 12.89 30.75 -2.57
N SER A 35 12.42 29.62 -2.05
CA SER A 35 13.30 28.63 -1.43
C SER A 35 14.34 28.15 -2.45
N HIS A 36 15.61 28.38 -2.14
CA HIS A 36 16.73 28.01 -2.98
C HIS A 36 17.12 26.55 -2.70
N GLY A 37 17.07 25.71 -3.73
CA GLY A 37 17.40 24.27 -3.67
C GLY A 37 18.90 23.99 -3.86
N GLY A 38 19.75 24.99 -3.66
CA GLY A 38 21.20 24.93 -3.86
C GLY A 38 21.70 25.65 -5.11
N THR A 39 22.98 26.01 -5.07
CA THR A 39 23.74 26.61 -6.17
C THR A 39 24.97 25.75 -6.42
N PHE A 40 25.21 25.37 -7.67
CA PHE A 40 26.29 24.47 -8.05
C PHE A 40 27.19 25.17 -9.07
N ASP A 41 28.45 25.40 -8.72
CA ASP A 41 29.42 25.97 -9.63
C ASP A 41 29.75 24.98 -10.75
N ALA A 42 30.06 25.51 -11.93
CA ALA A 42 30.38 24.72 -13.12
C ALA A 42 31.57 25.35 -13.85
N ALA A 43 32.62 24.57 -14.12
CA ALA A 43 33.79 25.10 -14.82
C ALA A 43 33.51 25.28 -16.32
N ASN A 44 32.67 24.42 -16.91
CA ASN A 44 32.35 24.47 -18.34
C ASN A 44 30.91 24.03 -18.67
N ARG A 45 30.55 24.05 -19.97
CA ARG A 45 29.20 23.66 -20.45
C ARG A 45 28.88 22.17 -20.23
N SER A 46 29.89 21.30 -20.22
CA SER A 46 29.73 19.87 -19.93
C SER A 46 29.32 19.67 -18.47
N ASP A 47 29.96 20.38 -17.55
CA ASP A 47 29.63 20.33 -16.12
C ASP A 47 28.20 20.77 -15.87
N VAL A 48 27.74 21.85 -16.54
CA VAL A 48 26.34 22.28 -16.47
C VAL A 48 25.37 21.18 -16.93
N ARG A 49 25.72 20.42 -17.97
CA ARG A 49 24.90 19.30 -18.44
C ARG A 49 24.88 18.17 -17.42
N LYS A 50 26.03 17.83 -16.82
CA LYS A 50 26.15 16.83 -15.76
C LYS A 50 25.33 17.21 -14.52
N ILE A 51 25.49 18.43 -14.01
CA ILE A 51 24.72 18.91 -12.85
C ILE A 51 23.22 18.82 -13.12
N ARG A 52 22.77 19.19 -14.33
CA ARG A 52 21.35 19.08 -14.71
C ARG A 52 20.87 17.63 -14.75
N SER A 53 21.66 16.69 -15.27
CA SER A 53 21.29 15.27 -15.28
C SER A 53 21.31 14.66 -13.88
N ASP A 54 22.27 15.02 -13.04
CA ASP A 54 22.36 14.60 -11.63
C ASP A 54 21.12 15.05 -10.84
N LEU A 55 20.72 16.32 -11.01
CA LEU A 55 19.50 16.86 -10.41
C LEU A 55 18.24 16.11 -10.88
N ARG A 56 18.16 15.77 -12.17
CA ARG A 56 17.01 15.02 -12.72
C ARG A 56 16.97 13.57 -12.22
N ALA A 57 18.13 12.90 -12.16
CA ALA A 57 18.26 11.56 -11.62
C ALA A 57 17.84 11.53 -10.15
N SER A 58 18.39 12.44 -9.33
CA SER A 58 18.05 12.57 -7.91
C SER A 58 16.56 12.87 -7.69
N GLN A 59 15.97 13.80 -8.44
CA GLN A 59 14.53 14.11 -8.36
C GLN A 59 13.64 12.90 -8.64
N PHE A 60 13.99 12.12 -9.68
CA PHE A 60 13.26 10.93 -10.09
C PHE A 60 13.39 9.82 -9.03
N LEU A 61 14.62 9.45 -8.68
CA LEU A 61 14.90 8.37 -7.72
C LEU A 61 14.31 8.67 -6.35
N SER A 62 14.31 9.93 -5.91
CA SER A 62 13.70 10.32 -4.64
C SER A 62 12.18 10.12 -4.55
N LYS A 63 11.50 9.85 -5.68
CA LYS A 63 10.09 9.45 -5.74
C LYS A 63 9.94 7.95 -5.94
N ALA A 64 10.85 7.37 -6.70
CA ALA A 64 10.82 5.97 -7.09
C ALA A 64 11.42 5.02 -6.05
N THR A 65 12.11 5.51 -5.02
CA THR A 65 12.79 4.69 -4.00
C THR A 65 12.51 5.19 -2.58
N PHE A 66 13.06 4.50 -1.57
CA PHE A 66 13.12 5.01 -0.19
C PHE A 66 14.24 6.04 0.04
N GLY A 67 15.00 6.37 -1.00
CA GLY A 67 16.16 7.25 -0.95
C GLY A 67 17.18 6.85 -2.00
N PRO A 68 17.63 7.73 -2.90
CA PRO A 68 18.72 7.40 -3.80
C PRO A 68 20.04 7.24 -3.04
N THR A 69 20.87 6.29 -3.44
CA THR A 69 22.32 6.33 -3.13
C THR A 69 23.03 7.19 -4.19
N GLN A 70 24.24 7.64 -3.89
CA GLN A 70 25.05 8.41 -4.84
C GLN A 70 25.30 7.63 -6.15
N GLU A 71 25.57 6.32 -6.04
CA GLU A 71 25.79 5.45 -7.18
C GLU A 71 24.58 5.31 -8.09
N MET A 72 23.37 5.22 -7.53
CA MET A 72 22.13 5.22 -8.33
C MET A 72 21.96 6.54 -9.09
N ILE A 73 22.30 7.67 -8.47
CA ILE A 73 22.25 9.00 -9.10
C ILE A 73 23.23 9.06 -10.26
N ASP A 74 24.49 8.65 -10.04
CA ASP A 74 25.54 8.71 -11.06
C ASP A 74 25.20 7.80 -12.25
N THR A 75 24.77 6.57 -11.99
CA THR A 75 24.35 5.60 -13.03
C THR A 75 23.19 6.13 -13.87
N LEU A 76 22.12 6.60 -13.23
CA LEU A 76 20.97 7.13 -13.96
C LEU A 76 21.29 8.45 -14.66
N SER A 77 22.08 9.33 -14.05
CA SER A 77 22.53 10.59 -14.66
C SER A 77 23.33 10.34 -15.94
N ASN A 78 24.25 9.36 -15.91
CA ASN A 78 25.00 8.93 -17.07
C ASN A 78 24.06 8.45 -18.17
N ARG A 79 23.06 7.63 -17.83
CA ARG A 79 22.07 7.14 -18.81
C ARG A 79 21.21 8.26 -19.38
N ILE A 80 20.78 9.22 -18.56
CA ILE A 80 20.01 10.41 -18.99
C ILE A 80 20.80 11.21 -20.04
N ARG A 81 22.12 11.34 -19.90
CA ARG A 81 22.96 12.05 -20.88
C ARG A 81 23.11 11.31 -22.21
N GLN A 82 22.97 9.99 -22.22
CA GLN A 82 23.07 9.16 -23.42
C GLN A 82 21.77 9.12 -24.23
N VAL A 83 20.63 8.88 -23.55
CA VAL A 83 19.35 8.56 -24.24
C VAL A 83 18.21 9.53 -23.92
N GLY A 84 18.47 10.53 -23.08
CA GLY A 84 17.47 11.48 -22.62
C GLY A 84 16.66 10.99 -21.42
N TYR A 85 16.04 11.95 -20.71
CA TYR A 85 15.40 11.70 -19.41
C TYR A 85 14.31 10.63 -19.44
N ARG A 86 13.31 10.77 -20.33
CA ARG A 86 12.14 9.90 -20.32
C ARG A 86 12.49 8.45 -20.64
N ARG A 87 13.41 8.23 -21.59
CA ARG A 87 13.87 6.89 -21.97
C ARG A 87 14.72 6.27 -20.86
N ALA A 88 15.69 6.99 -20.33
CA ALA A 88 16.54 6.50 -19.24
C ALA A 88 15.74 6.10 -18.00
N CYS A 89 14.81 6.95 -17.56
CA CYS A 89 13.94 6.64 -16.42
C CYS A 89 12.96 5.50 -16.71
N GLY A 90 12.44 5.40 -17.95
CA GLY A 90 11.59 4.28 -18.36
C GLY A 90 12.32 2.93 -18.33
N GLU A 91 13.54 2.89 -18.88
CA GLU A 91 14.42 1.71 -18.85
C GLU A 91 14.77 1.32 -17.40
N TRP A 92 15.06 2.30 -16.53
CA TRP A 92 15.29 2.05 -15.11
C TRP A 92 14.08 1.44 -14.40
N ILE A 93 12.86 1.93 -14.69
CA ILE A 93 11.62 1.35 -14.14
C ILE A 93 11.45 -0.10 -14.60
N ASP A 94 11.70 -0.37 -15.87
CA ASP A 94 11.63 -1.73 -16.40
C ASP A 94 12.59 -2.68 -15.70
N GLN A 95 13.84 -2.26 -15.52
CA GLN A 95 14.86 -3.03 -14.83
C GLN A 95 14.49 -3.28 -13.36
N GLN A 96 13.91 -2.31 -12.66
CA GLN A 96 13.51 -2.51 -11.26
C GLN A 96 12.44 -3.59 -11.10
N PHE A 97 11.54 -3.72 -12.07
CA PHE A 97 10.51 -4.76 -12.04
C PHE A 97 11.03 -6.14 -12.47
N THR A 98 12.23 -6.25 -13.05
CA THR A 98 12.86 -7.56 -13.30
C THR A 98 13.65 -8.09 -12.10
N LEU A 99 13.85 -7.30 -11.06
CA LEU A 99 14.54 -7.74 -9.85
C LEU A 99 13.67 -8.71 -9.05
N GLN A 100 14.31 -9.69 -8.41
CA GLN A 100 13.64 -10.61 -7.51
C GLN A 100 13.01 -9.82 -6.34
N PRO A 101 11.70 -10.02 -6.06
CA PRO A 101 11.06 -9.38 -4.92
C PRO A 101 11.69 -9.81 -3.59
N SER A 102 12.04 -8.86 -2.74
CA SER A 102 12.46 -9.14 -1.35
C SER A 102 11.23 -9.41 -0.46
N SER A 103 11.23 -10.53 0.26
CA SER A 103 10.15 -10.93 1.18
C SER A 103 10.41 -10.44 2.61
N HIS A 104 9.46 -9.70 3.17
CA HIS A 104 9.45 -9.24 4.56
C HIS A 104 9.25 -10.41 5.52
N GLU A 105 8.44 -11.40 5.16
CA GLU A 105 8.26 -12.61 5.97
C GLU A 105 9.57 -13.40 6.06
N GLN A 106 10.21 -13.64 4.93
CA GLN A 106 11.47 -14.39 4.86
C GLN A 106 12.57 -13.69 5.66
N VAL A 107 12.80 -12.38 5.42
CA VAL A 107 13.82 -11.61 6.15
C VAL A 107 13.56 -11.63 7.65
N ALA A 108 12.31 -11.52 8.10
CA ALA A 108 11.98 -11.61 9.52
C ALA A 108 12.34 -12.98 10.12
N ARG A 109 12.09 -14.08 9.38
CA ARG A 109 12.46 -15.43 9.80
C ARG A 109 13.98 -15.62 9.88
N GLU A 110 14.70 -15.09 8.89
CA GLU A 110 16.15 -15.17 8.85
C GLU A 110 16.79 -14.38 10.00
N MET A 111 16.26 -13.21 10.35
CA MET A 111 16.70 -12.45 11.52
C MET A 111 16.47 -13.23 12.84
N VAL A 112 15.31 -13.87 13.01
CA VAL A 112 15.02 -14.70 14.19
C VAL A 112 15.99 -15.88 14.28
N ALA A 113 16.23 -16.57 13.16
CA ALA A 113 17.17 -17.68 13.09
C ALA A 113 18.62 -17.24 13.37
N ALA A 114 19.03 -16.06 12.89
CA ALA A 114 20.36 -15.50 13.12
C ALA A 114 20.64 -15.18 14.60
N ASP A 115 19.58 -14.86 15.36
CA ASP A 115 19.60 -14.70 16.81
C ASP A 115 19.57 -16.04 17.58
N GLY A 116 19.46 -17.18 16.89
CA GLY A 116 19.37 -18.50 17.50
C GLY A 116 18.05 -18.74 18.23
N ARG A 117 16.97 -18.07 17.80
CA ARG A 117 15.63 -18.17 18.40
C ARG A 117 14.64 -18.85 17.46
N THR A 118 13.47 -19.19 17.98
CA THR A 118 12.36 -19.81 17.25
C THR A 118 11.17 -18.86 17.11
N LEU A 119 10.33 -19.03 16.08
CA LEU A 119 9.26 -18.09 15.74
C LEU A 119 8.08 -18.07 16.72
N THR A 120 7.96 -19.11 17.55
CA THR A 120 6.87 -19.31 18.52
C THR A 120 7.28 -18.99 19.96
N GLU A 121 8.55 -18.65 20.20
CA GLU A 121 9.05 -18.26 21.53
C GLU A 121 8.32 -17.01 22.06
N PRO A 122 8.02 -16.93 23.37
CA PRO A 122 7.48 -15.72 23.97
C PRO A 122 8.39 -14.49 23.74
N SER A 123 7.81 -13.32 23.56
CA SER A 123 8.54 -12.05 23.34
C SER A 123 9.35 -11.97 22.02
N ILE A 124 9.27 -12.98 21.16
CA ILE A 124 9.47 -12.80 19.72
C ILE A 124 8.28 -11.98 19.24
N GLY A 125 8.57 -10.83 18.65
CA GLY A 125 7.53 -9.84 18.46
C GLY A 125 7.78 -8.92 17.29
N ILE A 126 6.73 -8.16 17.02
CA ILE A 126 6.59 -7.22 15.91
C ILE A 126 7.72 -6.19 15.87
N ALA A 127 8.04 -5.60 17.02
CA ALA A 127 9.05 -4.55 17.11
C ALA A 127 10.49 -5.07 16.93
N ASN A 128 10.71 -6.33 17.26
CA ASN A 128 12.04 -6.95 17.22
C ASN A 128 12.38 -7.47 15.82
N TYR A 129 11.38 -7.96 15.06
CA TYR A 129 11.64 -8.62 13.77
C TYR A 129 10.81 -8.07 12.61
N ARG A 130 9.48 -8.00 12.72
CA ARG A 130 8.62 -7.55 11.60
C ARG A 130 8.96 -6.13 11.12
N TYR A 131 9.05 -5.17 12.05
CA TYR A 131 9.41 -3.80 11.69
C TYR A 131 10.87 -3.69 11.22
N GLN A 132 11.76 -4.51 11.76
CA GLN A 132 13.18 -4.49 11.38
C GLN A 132 13.40 -5.07 9.99
N ALA A 133 12.65 -6.11 9.60
CA ALA A 133 12.67 -6.64 8.25
C ALA A 133 12.31 -5.55 7.22
N TRP A 134 11.27 -4.76 7.50
CA TRP A 134 10.91 -3.65 6.62
C TRP A 134 11.99 -2.58 6.53
N TRP A 135 12.59 -2.19 7.67
CA TRP A 135 13.68 -1.21 7.68
C TRP A 135 14.90 -1.72 6.92
N HIS A 136 15.29 -2.96 7.15
CA HIS A 136 16.36 -3.60 6.43
C HIS A 136 16.09 -3.58 4.92
N ILE A 137 14.93 -4.08 4.47
CA ILE A 137 14.56 -4.09 3.06
C ILE A 137 14.59 -2.68 2.46
N ALA A 138 13.94 -1.71 3.11
CA ALA A 138 13.91 -0.34 2.64
C ALA A 138 15.31 0.29 2.52
N LEU A 139 16.25 -0.06 3.40
CA LEU A 139 17.57 0.55 3.48
C LEU A 139 18.65 -0.18 2.64
N THR A 140 18.54 -1.47 2.40
CA THR A 140 19.62 -2.28 1.80
C THR A 140 19.26 -2.92 0.47
N ARG A 141 17.99 -3.29 0.24
CA ARG A 141 17.61 -4.09 -0.94
C ARG A 141 17.52 -3.28 -2.23
N GLU A 142 17.69 -3.96 -3.36
CA GLU A 142 17.82 -3.34 -4.68
C GLU A 142 16.49 -3.12 -5.40
N ASP A 143 15.44 -3.88 -5.05
CA ASP A 143 14.07 -3.84 -5.60
C ASP A 143 13.26 -2.62 -5.09
N GLN A 144 13.94 -1.48 -4.97
CA GLN A 144 13.45 -0.26 -4.33
C GLN A 144 12.13 0.24 -4.87
N LEU A 145 11.92 0.19 -6.19
CA LEU A 145 10.66 0.62 -6.77
C LEU A 145 9.50 -0.29 -6.37
N ARG A 146 9.71 -1.61 -6.38
CA ARG A 146 8.71 -2.60 -6.00
C ARG A 146 8.26 -2.37 -4.56
N GLN A 147 9.23 -2.24 -3.65
CA GLN A 147 8.97 -1.97 -2.23
C GLN A 147 8.30 -0.60 -2.01
N LYS A 148 8.64 0.40 -2.82
CA LYS A 148 8.02 1.72 -2.78
C LYS A 148 6.56 1.70 -3.22
N VAL A 149 6.23 0.92 -4.25
CA VAL A 149 4.86 0.71 -4.71
C VAL A 149 4.07 -0.08 -3.68
N ALA A 150 4.61 -1.16 -3.12
CA ALA A 150 3.98 -1.92 -2.04
C ALA A 150 3.64 -1.04 -0.82
N PHE A 151 4.54 -0.14 -0.45
CA PHE A 151 4.28 0.83 0.63
C PHE A 151 3.18 1.84 0.30
N ALA A 152 2.99 2.19 -0.98
CA ALA A 152 1.87 3.01 -1.41
C ALA A 152 0.56 2.20 -1.40
N LEU A 153 0.60 0.94 -1.81
CA LEU A 153 -0.54 0.02 -1.80
C LEU A 153 -1.00 -0.29 -0.38
N SER A 154 -0.09 -0.45 0.58
CA SER A 154 -0.46 -0.72 1.99
C SER A 154 -1.18 0.46 2.65
N GLN A 155 -1.04 1.68 2.10
CA GLN A 155 -1.79 2.87 2.53
C GLN A 155 -3.13 3.03 1.79
N ILE A 156 -3.39 2.20 0.79
CA ILE A 156 -4.67 2.12 0.07
C ILE A 156 -5.46 0.95 0.65
N PHE A 157 -4.89 -0.25 0.62
CA PHE A 157 -5.47 -1.48 1.17
C PHE A 157 -5.01 -1.67 2.63
N VAL A 158 -5.51 -0.78 3.50
CA VAL A 158 -5.06 -0.66 4.89
C VAL A 158 -5.57 -1.83 5.73
N ILE A 159 -4.70 -2.36 6.59
CA ILE A 159 -5.00 -3.26 7.71
C ILE A 159 -4.33 -2.73 8.98
N SER A 160 -4.80 -3.15 10.17
CA SER A 160 -4.20 -2.75 11.45
C SER A 160 -3.87 -3.93 12.37
N ASP A 161 -2.77 -3.79 13.12
CA ASP A 161 -2.32 -4.72 14.16
C ASP A 161 -3.07 -4.55 15.49
N SER A 162 -3.90 -3.52 15.60
CA SER A 162 -4.61 -3.15 16.82
C SER A 162 -6.00 -3.81 16.87
N GLY A 163 -6.26 -4.60 17.93
CA GLY A 163 -7.57 -5.20 18.19
C GLY A 163 -7.93 -6.45 17.36
N THR A 164 -7.11 -6.85 16.40
CA THR A 164 -7.38 -7.95 15.44
C THR A 164 -6.80 -9.31 15.83
N GLY A 165 -5.93 -9.32 16.85
CA GLY A 165 -5.26 -10.54 17.32
C GLY A 165 -4.08 -10.97 16.45
N PHE A 166 -3.55 -10.10 15.59
CA PHE A 166 -2.37 -10.37 14.74
C PHE A 166 -1.05 -10.40 15.52
N ASN A 167 -1.04 -10.22 16.84
CA ASN A 167 0.20 -9.94 17.59
C ASN A 167 0.69 -11.11 18.44
N ASN A 168 -0.01 -12.26 18.40
CA ASN A 168 0.34 -13.40 19.23
C ASN A 168 1.32 -14.35 18.49
N ASN A 169 1.88 -15.31 19.23
CA ASN A 169 2.89 -16.24 18.73
C ASN A 169 2.30 -17.61 18.38
N ALA A 170 0.97 -17.71 18.28
CA ALA A 170 0.30 -18.95 17.96
C ALA A 170 0.60 -19.37 16.53
N SER A 171 1.02 -20.62 16.40
CA SER A 171 0.95 -21.41 15.19
C SER A 171 -0.11 -22.49 15.42
N ARG A 172 -0.86 -22.85 14.38
CA ARG A 172 -1.95 -23.82 14.47
C ARG A 172 -1.65 -25.01 13.56
N ASN A 173 -2.01 -26.20 14.01
CA ASN A 173 -2.04 -27.37 13.13
C ASN A 173 -3.08 -27.12 12.02
N ILE A 174 -2.66 -27.24 10.76
CA ILE A 174 -3.54 -27.06 9.59
C ILE A 174 -3.76 -28.37 8.83
N GLY A 175 -3.45 -29.52 9.43
CA GLY A 175 -3.55 -30.85 8.85
C GLY A 175 -2.30 -31.25 8.05
N ASN A 176 -2.18 -32.55 7.75
CA ASN A 176 -1.04 -33.14 7.03
C ASN A 176 0.33 -32.84 7.67
N ASP A 177 0.40 -32.84 9.01
CA ASP A 177 1.61 -32.51 9.77
C ASP A 177 2.19 -31.10 9.51
N GLU A 178 1.40 -30.22 8.91
CA GLU A 178 1.76 -28.83 8.65
C GLU A 178 1.24 -27.88 9.73
N GLN A 179 1.93 -26.76 9.84
CA GLN A 179 1.66 -25.69 10.79
C GLN A 179 1.41 -24.38 10.03
N SER A 180 0.45 -23.58 10.49
CA SER A 180 0.23 -22.24 9.97
C SER A 180 1.45 -21.35 10.21
N LEU A 181 1.52 -20.25 9.46
CA LEU A 181 2.37 -19.12 9.83
C LEU A 181 2.03 -18.65 11.26
N PRO A 182 3.03 -18.30 12.11
CA PRO A 182 2.77 -17.63 13.38
C PRO A 182 2.04 -16.29 13.18
N ASP A 183 1.04 -16.00 14.01
CA ASP A 183 0.11 -14.88 13.79
C ASP A 183 0.81 -13.52 13.57
N TRP A 184 1.89 -13.24 14.29
CA TRP A 184 2.67 -11.99 14.16
C TRP A 184 3.33 -11.77 12.79
N LEU A 185 3.55 -12.83 12.01
CA LEU A 185 4.07 -12.75 10.65
C LEU A 185 2.99 -12.55 9.58
N GLY A 186 1.70 -12.71 9.91
CA GLY A 186 0.61 -12.59 8.92
C GLY A 186 0.59 -11.26 8.17
N MET A 187 0.92 -10.16 8.85
CA MET A 187 1.02 -8.84 8.19
C MET A 187 2.25 -8.70 7.29
N SER A 188 3.34 -9.43 7.56
CA SER A 188 4.47 -9.52 6.64
C SER A 188 4.06 -10.25 5.37
N ASN A 189 3.32 -11.36 5.51
CA ASN A 189 2.77 -12.12 4.39
C ASN A 189 1.82 -11.25 3.53
N TYR A 190 0.92 -10.49 4.18
CA TYR A 190 0.06 -9.52 3.49
C TYR A 190 0.85 -8.48 2.69
N TYR A 191 1.92 -7.95 3.27
CA TYR A 191 2.76 -6.97 2.59
C TYR A 191 3.54 -7.60 1.43
N ASP A 192 4.00 -8.84 1.57
CA ASP A 192 4.65 -9.59 0.49
C ASP A 192 3.70 -9.83 -0.69
N MET A 193 2.41 -10.09 -0.43
CA MET A 193 1.39 -10.10 -1.48
C MET A 193 1.32 -8.75 -2.22
N LEU A 194 1.34 -7.62 -1.50
CA LEU A 194 1.37 -6.29 -2.14
C LEU A 194 2.65 -6.03 -2.95
N VAL A 195 3.80 -6.55 -2.49
CA VAL A 195 5.09 -6.50 -3.21
C VAL A 195 5.01 -7.29 -4.52
N ASN A 196 4.39 -8.47 -4.50
CA ASN A 196 4.22 -9.32 -5.67
C ASN A 196 3.26 -8.70 -6.70
N HIS A 197 2.28 -7.91 -6.27
CA HIS A 197 1.33 -7.22 -7.14
C HIS A 197 1.75 -5.81 -7.61
N ALA A 198 2.96 -5.35 -7.25
CA ALA A 198 3.41 -3.99 -7.57
C ALA A 198 3.48 -3.67 -9.07
N ASP A 199 3.64 -4.69 -9.93
CA ASP A 199 3.68 -4.61 -11.39
C ASP A 199 2.68 -5.53 -12.09
N GLY A 200 1.75 -6.12 -11.34
CA GLY A 200 0.71 -7.03 -11.85
C GLY A 200 -0.55 -6.31 -12.37
N ASN A 201 -1.69 -6.99 -12.29
CA ASN A 201 -3.00 -6.42 -12.63
C ASN A 201 -3.76 -5.99 -11.37
N TYR A 202 -4.42 -4.84 -11.43
CA TYR A 202 -5.25 -4.34 -10.34
C TYR A 202 -6.38 -5.30 -9.94
N ARG A 203 -7.00 -6.01 -10.89
CA ARG A 203 -8.07 -6.97 -10.58
C ARG A 203 -7.54 -8.16 -9.78
N ASP A 204 -6.35 -8.66 -10.11
CA ASP A 204 -5.70 -9.75 -9.38
C ASP A 204 -5.35 -9.27 -7.96
N LEU A 205 -4.76 -8.07 -7.85
CA LEU A 205 -4.47 -7.44 -6.56
C LEU A 205 -5.74 -7.29 -5.69
N LEU A 206 -6.85 -6.82 -6.26
CA LEU A 206 -8.11 -6.67 -5.53
C LEU A 206 -8.64 -8.02 -5.03
N GLY A 207 -8.50 -9.08 -5.84
CA GLY A 207 -8.85 -10.45 -5.47
C GLY A 207 -7.98 -10.98 -4.33
N ASP A 208 -6.66 -10.86 -4.45
CA ASP A 208 -5.75 -11.35 -3.42
C ASP A 208 -5.89 -10.57 -2.11
N VAL A 209 -6.19 -9.27 -2.16
CA VAL A 209 -6.59 -8.48 -0.97
C VAL A 209 -7.88 -9.04 -0.35
N THR A 210 -8.88 -9.39 -1.17
CA THR A 210 -10.17 -9.94 -0.71
C THR A 210 -10.00 -11.26 0.02
N PHE A 211 -9.19 -12.16 -0.54
CA PHE A 211 -8.99 -13.49 0.01
C PHE A 211 -7.91 -13.56 1.08
N HIS A 212 -7.10 -12.52 1.28
CA HIS A 212 -6.08 -12.56 2.32
C HIS A 212 -6.71 -12.55 3.73
N GLU A 213 -6.39 -13.55 4.55
CA GLU A 213 -7.06 -13.74 5.85
C GLU A 213 -6.88 -12.55 6.80
N CYS A 214 -5.71 -11.87 6.81
CA CYS A 214 -5.55 -10.61 7.55
C CYS A 214 -6.57 -9.53 7.17
N MET A 215 -6.89 -9.37 5.87
CA MET A 215 -7.93 -8.43 5.44
C MET A 215 -9.31 -8.90 5.90
N GLY A 216 -9.60 -10.20 5.73
CA GLY A 216 -10.86 -10.79 6.16
C GLY A 216 -11.11 -10.63 7.66
N VAL A 217 -10.09 -10.79 8.51
CA VAL A 217 -10.21 -10.56 9.96
C VAL A 217 -10.34 -9.07 10.28
N TYR A 218 -9.63 -8.20 9.56
CA TYR A 218 -9.66 -6.75 9.83
C TYR A 218 -11.02 -6.12 9.50
N LEU A 219 -11.67 -6.56 8.43
CA LEU A 219 -12.94 -6.02 7.94
C LEU A 219 -14.10 -7.01 8.03
N SER A 220 -13.98 -8.00 8.91
CA SER A 220 -15.05 -8.95 9.24
C SER A 220 -15.62 -9.78 8.07
N ALA A 221 -14.91 -9.89 6.94
CA ALA A 221 -15.27 -10.85 5.88
C ALA A 221 -14.95 -12.31 6.30
N TYR A 222 -13.94 -12.49 7.16
CA TYR A 222 -13.60 -13.79 7.73
C TYR A 222 -14.74 -14.30 8.60
N ARG A 223 -15.25 -15.49 8.29
CA ARG A 223 -16.42 -16.10 8.93
C ARG A 223 -17.69 -15.25 8.87
N ASN A 224 -17.79 -14.36 7.88
CA ASN A 224 -19.05 -13.73 7.54
C ASN A 224 -20.03 -14.80 7.05
N ARG A 225 -21.29 -14.75 7.49
CA ARG A 225 -22.29 -15.79 7.24
C ARG A 225 -23.47 -15.21 6.50
N LYS A 226 -24.11 -16.04 5.67
CA LYS A 226 -25.39 -15.74 5.07
C LYS A 226 -26.47 -15.40 6.11
N ALA A 227 -27.50 -14.72 5.65
CA ALA A 227 -28.63 -14.31 6.48
C ALA A 227 -29.33 -15.51 7.12
N ASP A 228 -29.88 -15.31 8.33
CA ASP A 228 -30.71 -16.27 9.04
C ASP A 228 -31.74 -15.47 9.84
N LEU A 229 -32.87 -15.19 9.19
CA LEU A 229 -33.95 -14.33 9.70
C LEU A 229 -34.56 -14.90 10.99
N SER A 230 -34.58 -16.23 11.13
CA SER A 230 -35.06 -16.90 12.34
C SER A 230 -34.25 -16.53 13.59
N LYS A 231 -32.99 -16.11 13.39
CA LYS A 231 -32.06 -15.69 14.45
C LYS A 231 -31.72 -14.20 14.38
N GLY A 232 -32.39 -13.43 13.50
CA GLY A 232 -32.09 -12.02 13.28
C GLY A 232 -30.65 -11.76 12.82
N ARG A 233 -30.03 -12.71 12.10
CA ARG A 233 -28.66 -12.56 11.59
C ARG A 233 -28.67 -12.06 10.15
N TRP A 234 -27.81 -11.08 9.88
CA TRP A 234 -27.55 -10.53 8.56
C TRP A 234 -26.05 -10.64 8.23
N PRO A 235 -25.66 -10.69 6.95
CA PRO A 235 -24.26 -10.58 6.54
C PRO A 235 -23.60 -9.30 7.06
N ASP A 236 -22.33 -9.39 7.46
CA ASP A 236 -21.53 -8.24 7.86
C ASP A 236 -21.19 -7.37 6.64
N GLU A 237 -21.43 -6.06 6.75
CA GLU A 237 -21.29 -5.10 5.65
C GLU A 237 -19.93 -4.38 5.63
N ASN A 238 -19.06 -4.57 6.63
CA ASN A 238 -17.84 -3.77 6.78
C ASN A 238 -16.94 -3.91 5.54
N TYR A 239 -16.61 -5.14 5.14
CA TYR A 239 -15.80 -5.36 3.95
C TYR A 239 -16.46 -4.84 2.66
N ALA A 240 -17.78 -5.01 2.52
CA ALA A 240 -18.55 -4.52 1.38
C ALA A 240 -18.48 -2.98 1.27
N ARG A 241 -18.56 -2.27 2.38
CA ARG A 241 -18.42 -0.81 2.43
C ARG A 241 -17.01 -0.38 2.07
N GLU A 242 -15.99 -0.99 2.69
CA GLU A 242 -14.61 -0.55 2.49
C GLU A 242 -14.05 -0.91 1.10
N ILE A 243 -14.40 -2.08 0.54
CA ILE A 243 -13.96 -2.44 -0.81
C ILE A 243 -14.47 -1.43 -1.83
N MET A 244 -15.72 -0.97 -1.69
CA MET A 244 -16.27 0.09 -2.53
C MET A 244 -15.64 1.46 -2.21
N GLN A 245 -15.72 1.89 -0.96
CA GLN A 245 -15.42 3.26 -0.55
C GLN A 245 -13.93 3.58 -0.59
N LEU A 246 -13.07 2.69 -0.11
CA LEU A 246 -11.65 2.96 0.09
C LEU A 246 -10.77 2.30 -0.96
N PHE A 247 -11.16 1.10 -1.42
CA PHE A 247 -10.25 0.26 -2.20
C PHE A 247 -10.52 0.26 -3.70
N SER A 248 -11.67 0.78 -4.16
CA SER A 248 -12.04 0.73 -5.58
C SER A 248 -12.72 1.99 -6.11
N ILE A 249 -13.95 2.31 -5.68
CA ILE A 249 -14.83 3.26 -6.39
C ILE A 249 -15.07 4.57 -5.64
N GLY A 250 -14.78 4.69 -4.35
CA GLY A 250 -15.07 5.92 -3.61
C GLY A 250 -16.57 6.15 -3.39
N LEU A 251 -16.91 7.27 -2.74
CA LEU A 251 -18.29 7.63 -2.38
C LEU A 251 -19.12 8.23 -3.52
N TYR A 252 -18.45 8.85 -4.50
CA TYR A 252 -19.11 9.66 -5.52
C TYR A 252 -18.47 9.44 -6.87
N GLU A 253 -19.29 9.51 -7.93
CA GLU A 253 -18.82 9.33 -9.29
C GLU A 253 -17.80 10.40 -9.69
N LEU A 254 -16.77 9.98 -10.42
CA LEU A 254 -15.69 10.84 -10.92
C LEU A 254 -15.69 10.88 -12.44
N LYS A 255 -15.30 12.04 -12.95
CA LYS A 255 -14.82 12.22 -14.31
C LYS A 255 -13.42 11.61 -14.42
N ASN A 256 -12.99 11.32 -15.65
CA ASN A 256 -11.64 10.81 -15.93
C ASN A 256 -10.49 11.71 -15.45
N ASP A 257 -10.77 12.98 -15.14
CA ASP A 257 -9.78 13.92 -14.60
C ASP A 257 -9.82 14.04 -13.06
N GLY A 258 -10.59 13.17 -12.39
CA GLY A 258 -10.72 13.11 -10.93
C GLY A 258 -11.66 14.13 -10.32
N ARG A 259 -12.40 14.91 -11.12
CA ARG A 259 -13.49 15.75 -10.60
C ARG A 259 -14.71 14.92 -10.28
N LEU A 260 -15.42 15.30 -9.23
CA LEU A 260 -16.76 14.79 -8.93
C LEU A 260 -17.72 15.09 -10.09
N LYS A 261 -18.59 14.14 -10.41
CA LYS A 261 -19.76 14.37 -11.27
C LYS A 261 -20.90 14.93 -10.42
N VAL A 262 -21.78 15.67 -11.10
CA VAL A 262 -23.00 16.22 -10.53
C VAL A 262 -24.17 15.89 -11.43
N ASN A 263 -25.36 15.73 -10.87
CA ASN A 263 -26.62 15.60 -11.60
C ASN A 263 -27.05 16.95 -12.21
N GLU A 264 -28.23 16.99 -12.84
CA GLU A 264 -28.78 18.21 -13.45
C GLU A 264 -29.07 19.31 -12.44
N GLN A 265 -29.30 18.94 -11.18
CA GLN A 265 -29.57 19.82 -10.05
C GLN A 265 -28.28 20.35 -9.39
N GLY A 266 -27.10 19.89 -9.84
CA GLY A 266 -25.80 20.29 -9.29
C GLY A 266 -25.35 19.51 -8.05
N GLU A 267 -26.06 18.44 -7.68
CA GLU A 267 -25.76 17.59 -6.53
C GLU A 267 -24.79 16.47 -6.91
N LEU A 268 -23.96 16.01 -5.96
CA LEU A 268 -23.01 14.93 -6.19
C LEU A 268 -23.74 13.60 -6.42
N ILE A 269 -23.25 12.82 -7.39
CA ILE A 269 -23.83 11.51 -7.71
C ILE A 269 -23.12 10.44 -6.87
N PRO A 270 -23.80 9.76 -5.93
CA PRO A 270 -23.21 8.66 -5.16
C PRO A 270 -22.90 7.47 -6.08
N THR A 271 -21.88 6.70 -5.74
CA THR A 271 -21.46 5.50 -6.50
C THR A 271 -22.26 4.25 -6.17
N TYR A 272 -22.88 4.21 -4.99
CA TYR A 272 -23.72 3.13 -4.49
C TYR A 272 -24.68 3.67 -3.44
N ASP A 273 -25.70 2.89 -3.13
CA ASP A 273 -26.68 3.12 -2.08
C ASP A 273 -26.69 1.94 -1.10
N ASN A 274 -27.73 1.87 -0.25
CA ASN A 274 -27.84 0.79 0.72
C ASN A 274 -28.03 -0.58 0.08
N GLU A 275 -28.77 -0.66 -1.03
CA GLU A 275 -29.00 -1.91 -1.76
C GLU A 275 -27.67 -2.48 -2.27
N GLY A 276 -26.83 -1.63 -2.87
CA GLY A 276 -25.49 -2.04 -3.32
C GLY A 276 -24.59 -2.55 -2.19
N ILE A 277 -24.68 -1.97 -0.99
CA ILE A 277 -23.94 -2.44 0.19
C ILE A 277 -24.41 -3.83 0.60
N THR A 278 -25.72 -4.01 0.68
CA THR A 278 -26.35 -5.26 1.09
C THR A 278 -26.04 -6.40 0.12
N GLU A 279 -26.12 -6.15 -1.19
CA GLU A 279 -25.77 -7.13 -2.24
C GLU A 279 -24.30 -7.58 -2.14
N LEU A 280 -23.38 -6.64 -1.93
CA LEU A 280 -21.96 -6.98 -1.72
C LEU A 280 -21.70 -7.69 -0.40
N ALA A 281 -22.42 -7.33 0.67
CA ALA A 281 -22.29 -8.00 1.96
C ALA A 281 -22.68 -9.48 1.84
N ARG A 282 -23.76 -9.78 1.09
CA ARG A 282 -24.16 -11.15 0.74
C ARG A 282 -23.09 -11.87 -0.08
N LEU A 283 -22.51 -11.19 -1.08
CA LEU A 283 -21.44 -11.75 -1.91
C LEU A 283 -20.24 -12.22 -1.07
N PHE A 284 -19.83 -11.45 -0.07
CA PHE A 284 -18.65 -11.75 0.77
C PHE A 284 -18.95 -12.61 2.01
N THR A 285 -19.93 -13.50 1.91
CA THR A 285 -20.23 -14.51 2.95
C THR A 285 -19.56 -15.85 2.63
N GLY A 286 -19.30 -16.65 3.66
CA GLY A 286 -18.78 -18.01 3.51
C GLY A 286 -17.26 -18.13 3.45
N PHE A 287 -16.49 -17.08 3.76
CA PHE A 287 -15.03 -17.19 3.83
C PHE A 287 -14.57 -17.86 5.12
N LYS A 288 -13.72 -18.88 4.99
CA LYS A 288 -13.03 -19.58 6.09
C LYS A 288 -11.53 -19.67 5.86
N SER A 289 -10.78 -20.01 6.90
CA SER A 289 -9.35 -20.30 6.78
C SER A 289 -9.12 -21.55 5.94
N GLN A 290 -8.07 -21.53 5.12
CA GLN A 290 -7.56 -22.74 4.48
C GLN A 290 -7.07 -23.73 5.54
N HIS A 291 -7.47 -24.98 5.39
CA HIS A 291 -7.02 -26.10 6.22
C HIS A 291 -6.94 -27.36 5.37
N ASN A 292 -5.88 -28.14 5.51
CA ASN A 292 -5.56 -29.27 4.64
C ASN A 292 -6.49 -30.48 4.86
N THR A 293 -7.00 -30.68 6.08
CA THR A 293 -7.85 -31.83 6.44
C THR A 293 -9.24 -31.48 6.99
N SER A 294 -9.47 -30.24 7.45
CA SER A 294 -10.73 -29.85 8.12
C SER A 294 -11.64 -29.06 7.21
N THR A 295 -12.86 -29.56 7.02
CA THR A 295 -13.92 -28.87 6.27
C THR A 295 -14.70 -27.87 7.12
N SER A 296 -14.53 -27.86 8.45
CA SER A 296 -15.25 -26.96 9.37
C SER A 296 -15.12 -25.49 9.00
N PHE A 297 -16.24 -24.75 9.04
CA PHE A 297 -16.25 -23.28 8.91
C PHE A 297 -15.44 -22.59 10.01
N TYR A 298 -15.32 -23.23 11.17
CA TYR A 298 -14.61 -22.71 12.33
C TYR A 298 -13.19 -23.26 12.47
N ALA A 299 -12.59 -23.73 11.37
CA ALA A 299 -11.18 -24.11 11.33
C ALA A 299 -10.26 -22.97 11.82
N GLY A 300 -9.12 -23.34 12.41
CA GLY A 300 -8.16 -22.39 12.98
C GLY A 300 -7.60 -21.42 11.93
N ARG A 301 -7.27 -20.21 12.38
CA ARG A 301 -6.71 -19.15 11.52
C ARG A 301 -5.42 -19.57 10.81
N ASN A 302 -5.27 -19.17 9.56
CA ASN A 302 -4.10 -19.46 8.73
C ASN A 302 -3.71 -18.24 7.87
N TYR A 303 -3.02 -17.26 8.47
CA TYR A 303 -2.64 -16.03 7.77
C TYR A 303 -1.58 -16.19 6.67
N GLY A 304 -0.99 -17.38 6.52
CA GLY A 304 -0.03 -17.67 5.45
C GLY A 304 -0.68 -18.16 4.16
N ALA A 305 -2.01 -18.29 4.12
CA ALA A 305 -2.76 -18.82 3.00
C ALA A 305 -4.02 -17.98 2.72
N PRO A 306 -4.51 -17.95 1.46
CA PRO A 306 -5.78 -17.32 1.14
C PRO A 306 -6.94 -18.04 1.84
N MET A 307 -7.96 -17.29 2.20
CA MET A 307 -9.24 -17.83 2.66
C MET A 307 -9.88 -18.67 1.54
N GLN A 308 -10.67 -19.65 1.94
CA GLN A 308 -11.41 -20.54 1.06
C GLN A 308 -12.92 -20.36 1.25
N MET A 309 -13.68 -20.76 0.24
CA MET A 309 -15.13 -20.81 0.34
C MET A 309 -15.60 -21.95 1.24
N HIS A 310 -16.67 -21.67 1.96
CA HIS A 310 -17.53 -22.62 2.66
C HIS A 310 -18.96 -22.35 2.23
N TYR A 311 -19.36 -22.99 1.13
CA TYR A 311 -20.60 -22.70 0.41
C TYR A 311 -21.86 -22.77 1.28
N GLN A 312 -21.89 -23.61 2.33
CA GLN A 312 -23.04 -23.73 3.23
C GLN A 312 -23.34 -22.43 4.01
N GLU A 313 -22.32 -21.59 4.19
CA GLU A 313 -22.42 -20.29 4.86
C GLU A 313 -22.38 -19.12 3.87
N HIS A 314 -22.28 -19.40 2.57
CA HIS A 314 -22.38 -18.42 1.50
C HIS A 314 -23.85 -18.19 1.11
N ASP A 315 -24.21 -16.94 0.84
CA ASP A 315 -25.55 -16.55 0.43
C ASP A 315 -25.88 -17.15 -0.94
N ASP A 316 -26.83 -18.08 -0.94
CA ASP A 316 -27.27 -18.86 -2.11
C ASP A 316 -28.37 -18.15 -2.91
N ASN A 317 -28.60 -16.87 -2.64
CA ASN A 317 -29.71 -16.08 -3.18
C ASN A 317 -31.11 -16.61 -2.81
N THR A 318 -31.18 -17.41 -1.73
CA THR A 318 -32.43 -17.93 -1.17
C THR A 318 -32.67 -17.37 0.23
N GLY A 319 -33.93 -17.08 0.57
CA GLY A 319 -34.30 -16.67 1.93
C GLY A 319 -33.84 -15.27 2.35
N TYR A 320 -33.32 -14.45 1.43
CA TYR A 320 -33.06 -13.03 1.64
C TYR A 320 -34.31 -12.22 1.26
N SER A 321 -34.95 -11.57 2.22
CA SER A 321 -36.04 -10.62 1.97
C SER A 321 -35.86 -9.39 2.85
N ASP A 322 -35.89 -8.22 2.22
CA ASP A 322 -35.78 -6.93 2.90
C ASP A 322 -37.07 -6.51 3.62
N VAL A 323 -38.14 -7.32 3.54
CA VAL A 323 -39.46 -6.97 4.09
C VAL A 323 -40.04 -8.14 4.89
N ILE A 324 -40.13 -7.97 6.21
CA ILE A 324 -40.79 -8.92 7.11
C ILE A 324 -42.29 -9.00 6.77
N GLY A 325 -42.76 -10.17 6.29
CA GLY A 325 -44.19 -10.51 6.20
C GLY A 325 -44.82 -10.58 4.80
N GLU A 326 -44.07 -10.42 3.71
CA GLU A 326 -44.60 -10.50 2.33
C GLU A 326 -44.64 -11.95 1.76
N PRO A 327 -45.68 -12.32 0.97
CA PRO A 327 -45.72 -13.59 0.24
C PRO A 327 -44.59 -13.65 -0.82
N GLY A 328 -43.65 -14.58 -0.67
CA GLY A 328 -42.35 -14.55 -1.37
C GLY A 328 -41.17 -14.76 -0.41
N TYR A 329 -41.43 -14.69 0.89
CA TYR A 329 -40.57 -15.21 1.96
C TYR A 329 -40.18 -16.68 1.66
N GLY A 330 -38.92 -16.90 1.24
CA GLY A 330 -38.43 -18.23 0.87
C GLY A 330 -38.58 -18.63 -0.60
N ASN A 331 -38.88 -17.71 -1.52
CA ASN A 331 -38.80 -17.96 -2.96
C ASN A 331 -37.52 -17.35 -3.55
N ASN A 332 -36.75 -18.14 -4.31
CA ASN A 332 -35.54 -17.69 -5.02
C ASN A 332 -35.81 -16.44 -5.85
N VAL A 333 -35.19 -15.31 -5.51
CA VAL A 333 -35.27 -14.09 -6.31
C VAL A 333 -33.91 -13.78 -6.92
N GLY A 334 -33.54 -14.61 -7.90
CA GLY A 334 -32.54 -14.25 -8.92
C GLY A 334 -31.10 -14.16 -8.43
N SER A 335 -30.28 -13.50 -9.26
CA SER A 335 -28.86 -13.31 -9.01
C SER A 335 -28.60 -11.96 -8.33
N LYS A 336 -27.47 -11.87 -7.61
CA LYS A 336 -27.01 -10.59 -7.04
C LYS A 336 -26.81 -9.54 -8.13
N THR A 337 -27.14 -8.28 -7.86
CA THR A 337 -26.95 -7.18 -8.83
C THR A 337 -26.04 -6.10 -8.28
N LEU A 338 -24.93 -5.86 -8.97
CA LEU A 338 -23.87 -4.96 -8.55
C LEU A 338 -23.69 -3.85 -9.59
N PHE A 339 -23.91 -2.59 -9.19
CA PHE A 339 -23.78 -1.42 -10.07
C PHE A 339 -24.55 -1.57 -11.40
N GLY A 340 -25.76 -2.12 -11.33
CA GLY A 340 -26.60 -2.40 -12.51
C GLY A 340 -26.18 -3.62 -13.34
N THR A 341 -25.20 -4.40 -12.89
CA THR A 341 -24.79 -5.67 -13.51
C THR A 341 -25.28 -6.84 -12.67
N THR A 342 -26.15 -7.65 -13.25
CA THR A 342 -26.66 -8.88 -12.61
C THR A 342 -25.65 -10.02 -12.80
N LEU A 343 -25.28 -10.68 -11.70
CA LEU A 343 -24.37 -11.82 -11.69
C LEU A 343 -25.05 -13.08 -12.25
N ASN A 344 -24.27 -14.14 -12.47
CA ASN A 344 -24.82 -15.42 -12.91
C ASN A 344 -25.61 -16.08 -11.78
N ALA A 345 -26.66 -16.82 -12.14
CA ALA A 345 -27.40 -17.59 -11.17
C ALA A 345 -26.52 -18.69 -10.56
N LEU A 346 -26.63 -18.87 -9.24
CA LEU A 346 -25.97 -19.97 -8.54
C LEU A 346 -26.70 -21.31 -8.82
N PRO A 347 -25.97 -22.43 -8.91
CA PRO A 347 -26.58 -23.75 -9.05
C PRO A 347 -27.23 -24.22 -7.74
N ASP A 348 -28.20 -25.12 -7.87
CA ASP A 348 -28.78 -25.89 -6.76
C ASP A 348 -28.57 -27.39 -7.03
N PRO A 349 -27.77 -28.12 -6.23
CA PRO A 349 -27.11 -27.67 -5.00
C PRO A 349 -25.90 -26.75 -5.25
N LEU A 350 -25.68 -25.80 -4.34
CA LEU A 350 -24.53 -24.90 -4.34
C LEU A 350 -23.23 -25.66 -4.02
N THR A 351 -22.11 -25.28 -4.66
CA THR A 351 -20.77 -25.80 -4.37
C THR A 351 -19.77 -24.69 -4.03
N ASN A 352 -18.61 -25.05 -3.47
CA ASN A 352 -17.54 -24.09 -3.19
C ASN A 352 -17.01 -23.41 -4.46
N GLU A 353 -16.91 -24.16 -5.55
CA GLU A 353 -16.44 -23.68 -6.85
C GLU A 353 -17.42 -22.65 -7.43
N ALA A 354 -18.72 -22.92 -7.34
CA ALA A 354 -19.76 -21.98 -7.78
C ALA A 354 -19.79 -20.70 -6.94
N ALA A 355 -19.69 -20.82 -5.61
CA ALA A 355 -19.62 -19.66 -4.71
C ALA A 355 -18.36 -18.82 -4.97
N LEU A 356 -17.21 -19.47 -5.19
CA LEU A 356 -15.97 -18.77 -5.54
C LEU A 356 -16.06 -18.08 -6.90
N ALA A 357 -16.73 -18.70 -7.88
CA ALA A 357 -16.95 -18.11 -9.18
C ALA A 357 -17.85 -16.88 -9.10
N GLU A 358 -18.91 -16.90 -8.29
CA GLU A 358 -19.78 -15.72 -8.08
C GLU A 358 -19.00 -14.56 -7.43
N VAL A 359 -18.20 -14.84 -6.39
CA VAL A 359 -17.33 -13.82 -5.76
C VAL A 359 -16.37 -13.21 -6.79
N ASN A 360 -15.74 -14.03 -7.62
CA ASN A 360 -14.84 -13.54 -8.67
C ASN A 360 -15.58 -12.69 -9.72
N GLN A 361 -16.79 -13.07 -10.10
CA GLN A 361 -17.62 -12.28 -11.01
C GLN A 361 -17.96 -10.91 -10.39
N GLY A 362 -18.28 -10.85 -9.10
CA GLY A 362 -18.52 -9.59 -8.41
C GLY A 362 -17.26 -8.71 -8.32
N LEU A 363 -16.10 -9.31 -8.08
CA LEU A 363 -14.82 -8.59 -8.13
C LEU A 363 -14.48 -8.06 -9.54
N ASP A 364 -14.85 -8.79 -10.60
CA ASP A 364 -14.72 -8.32 -11.99
C ASP A 364 -15.60 -7.09 -12.23
N VAL A 365 -16.85 -7.12 -11.77
CA VAL A 365 -17.78 -5.99 -11.84
C VAL A 365 -17.23 -4.77 -11.10
N ILE A 366 -16.66 -4.94 -9.90
CA ILE A 366 -16.00 -3.85 -9.17
C ILE A 366 -14.82 -3.29 -9.97
N ALA A 367 -13.90 -4.13 -10.46
CA ALA A 367 -12.70 -3.68 -11.16
C ALA A 367 -13.01 -2.97 -12.50
N GLU A 368 -14.10 -3.38 -13.17
CA GLU A 368 -14.56 -2.74 -14.40
C GLU A 368 -15.30 -1.42 -14.16
N HIS A 369 -15.77 -1.18 -12.94
CA HIS A 369 -16.49 0.04 -12.60
C HIS A 369 -15.74 1.32 -13.04
N SER A 370 -16.48 2.23 -13.67
CA SER A 370 -15.88 3.38 -14.38
C SER A 370 -15.11 4.35 -13.49
N ASN A 371 -15.35 4.27 -12.17
CA ASN A 371 -14.74 5.11 -11.15
C ASN A 371 -13.41 4.57 -10.60
N VAL A 372 -13.12 3.27 -10.76
CA VAL A 372 -11.87 2.67 -10.30
C VAL A 372 -10.65 3.39 -10.89
N PRO A 373 -10.57 3.63 -12.21
CA PRO A 373 -9.37 4.23 -12.79
C PRO A 373 -9.04 5.64 -12.24
N PRO A 374 -9.96 6.64 -12.21
CA PRO A 374 -9.64 7.95 -11.64
C PRO A 374 -9.42 7.92 -10.12
N PHE A 375 -10.12 7.06 -9.38
CA PHE A 375 -9.99 6.96 -7.93
C PHE A 375 -8.62 6.40 -7.53
N ILE A 376 -8.27 5.20 -8.01
CA ILE A 376 -7.01 4.53 -7.68
C ILE A 376 -5.79 5.30 -8.20
N CYS A 377 -5.86 5.83 -9.42
CA CYS A 377 -4.75 6.63 -9.96
C CYS A 377 -4.49 7.88 -9.11
N ARG A 378 -5.54 8.54 -8.59
CA ARG A 378 -5.38 9.70 -7.72
C ARG A 378 -4.67 9.32 -6.43
N LEU A 379 -5.10 8.24 -5.77
CA LEU A 379 -4.48 7.75 -4.53
C LEU A 379 -3.01 7.40 -4.76
N LEU A 380 -2.69 6.62 -5.81
CA LEU A 380 -1.31 6.26 -6.15
C LEU A 380 -0.42 7.48 -6.40
N ILE A 381 -0.89 8.48 -7.15
CA ILE A 381 -0.12 9.72 -7.37
C ILE A 381 0.15 10.43 -6.04
N GLN A 382 -0.84 10.47 -5.13
CA GLN A 382 -0.70 11.07 -3.80
C GLN A 382 0.28 10.32 -2.92
N ARG A 383 0.29 8.99 -2.99
CA ARG A 383 1.19 8.12 -2.22
C ARG A 383 2.59 7.97 -2.80
N LEU A 384 2.82 8.33 -4.06
CA LEU A 384 4.14 8.21 -4.70
C LEU A 384 4.81 9.56 -4.97
N VAL A 385 4.08 10.54 -5.50
CA VAL A 385 4.72 11.70 -6.16
C VAL A 385 4.29 13.05 -5.59
N LYS A 386 2.98 13.31 -5.45
CA LYS A 386 2.46 14.68 -5.28
C LYS A 386 1.12 14.72 -4.56
N SER A 387 0.97 15.59 -3.56
CA SER A 387 -0.24 15.69 -2.73
C SER A 387 -1.50 16.17 -3.47
N ASN A 388 -1.35 17.07 -4.45
CA ASN A 388 -2.49 17.63 -5.20
C ASN A 388 -2.26 17.52 -6.72
N PRO A 389 -2.45 16.34 -7.33
CA PRO A 389 -2.26 16.16 -8.78
C PRO A 389 -3.18 17.06 -9.59
N SER A 390 -2.66 17.66 -10.66
CA SER A 390 -3.52 18.39 -11.59
C SER A 390 -4.50 17.45 -12.30
N ARG A 391 -5.63 18.00 -12.73
CA ARG A 391 -6.62 17.31 -13.58
C ARG A 391 -5.98 16.65 -14.81
N GLY A 392 -5.01 17.35 -15.42
CA GLY A 392 -4.30 16.85 -16.58
C GLY A 392 -3.44 15.62 -16.26
N TYR A 393 -2.82 15.59 -15.09
CA TYR A 393 -2.01 14.47 -14.62
C TYR A 393 -2.89 13.27 -14.30
N THR A 394 -3.92 13.42 -13.46
CA THR A 394 -4.88 12.34 -13.16
C THR A 394 -5.43 11.75 -14.46
N ARG A 395 -5.90 12.58 -15.40
CA ARG A 395 -6.43 12.13 -16.69
C ARG A 395 -5.44 11.30 -17.51
N ARG A 396 -4.15 11.64 -17.53
CA ARG A 396 -3.15 10.87 -18.30
C ARG A 396 -2.89 9.50 -17.69
N VAL A 397 -2.82 9.42 -16.36
CA VAL A 397 -2.63 8.14 -15.65
C VAL A 397 -3.89 7.28 -15.74
N THR A 398 -5.07 7.88 -15.55
CA THR A 398 -6.36 7.20 -15.70
C THR A 398 -6.55 6.59 -17.09
N ARG A 399 -6.08 7.25 -18.16
CA ARG A 399 -6.08 6.65 -19.51
C ARG A 399 -5.21 5.39 -19.58
N LYS A 400 -4.06 5.40 -18.91
CA LYS A 400 -3.15 4.24 -18.87
C LYS A 400 -3.65 3.10 -18.01
N PHE A 401 -4.40 3.40 -16.94
CA PHE A 401 -5.11 2.37 -16.20
C PHE A 401 -6.21 1.73 -17.05
N ARG A 402 -6.97 2.53 -17.81
CA ARG A 402 -8.04 2.00 -18.67
C ARG A 402 -7.51 1.12 -19.79
N ASP A 403 -6.36 1.47 -20.35
CA ASP A 403 -5.69 0.73 -21.40
C ASP A 403 -4.19 1.06 -21.38
N ASN A 404 -3.36 0.04 -21.15
CA ASN A 404 -1.91 0.17 -21.15
C ASN A 404 -1.32 0.54 -22.54
N GLY A 405 -2.11 0.42 -23.60
CA GLY A 405 -1.75 0.56 -25.02
C GLY A 405 -1.77 -0.77 -25.78
N GLN A 406 -2.16 -1.85 -25.12
CA GLN A 406 -2.31 -3.20 -25.66
C GLN A 406 -3.71 -3.78 -25.37
N GLY A 407 -4.66 -2.95 -24.93
CA GLY A 407 -6.01 -3.37 -24.57
C GLY A 407 -6.13 -3.96 -23.16
N VAL A 408 -5.07 -3.90 -22.33
CA VAL A 408 -5.10 -4.43 -20.97
C VAL A 408 -5.44 -3.31 -20.00
N ARG A 409 -6.57 -3.46 -19.30
CA ARG A 409 -7.00 -2.61 -18.19
C ARG A 409 -6.29 -3.03 -16.90
N GLY A 410 -5.94 -2.06 -16.06
CA GLY A 410 -5.45 -2.31 -14.70
C GLY A 410 -3.99 -2.76 -14.63
N ASP A 411 -3.23 -2.69 -15.72
CA ASP A 411 -1.78 -2.97 -15.72
C ASP A 411 -1.04 -1.97 -14.82
N MET A 412 -0.64 -2.43 -13.64
CA MET A 412 0.00 -1.60 -12.63
C MET A 412 1.38 -1.12 -13.07
N LYS A 413 2.14 -1.93 -13.82
CA LYS A 413 3.43 -1.49 -14.38
C LYS A 413 3.26 -0.29 -15.30
N ALA A 414 2.26 -0.31 -16.19
CA ALA A 414 1.95 0.80 -17.09
C ALA A 414 1.47 2.03 -16.32
N VAL A 415 0.65 1.86 -15.29
CA VAL A 415 0.16 2.92 -14.40
C VAL A 415 1.31 3.58 -13.64
N ILE A 416 2.18 2.81 -12.98
CA ILE A 416 3.33 3.31 -12.23
C ILE A 416 4.31 4.06 -13.14
N LYS A 417 4.57 3.55 -14.36
CA LYS A 417 5.34 4.29 -15.38
C LYS A 417 4.68 5.62 -15.74
N ALA A 418 3.37 5.63 -15.96
CA ALA A 418 2.64 6.85 -16.31
C ALA A 418 2.71 7.89 -15.18
N ILE A 419 2.69 7.45 -13.91
CA ILE A 419 2.89 8.30 -12.74
C ILE A 419 4.31 8.87 -12.72
N LEU A 420 5.32 8.01 -12.68
CA LEU A 420 6.71 8.46 -12.44
C LEU A 420 7.30 9.25 -13.60
N LEU A 421 6.83 9.04 -14.83
CA LEU A 421 7.30 9.73 -16.03
C LEU A 421 6.44 10.93 -16.45
N ASP A 422 5.40 11.27 -15.69
CA ASP A 422 4.56 12.41 -16.01
C ASP A 422 5.36 13.72 -15.98
N PRO A 423 5.17 14.63 -16.95
CA PRO A 423 5.85 15.93 -16.93
C PRO A 423 5.63 16.75 -15.67
N GLU A 424 4.53 16.53 -14.93
CA GLU A 424 4.27 17.19 -13.66
C GLU A 424 5.13 16.67 -12.51
N ALA A 425 5.57 15.41 -12.55
CA ALA A 425 6.38 14.80 -11.50
C ALA A 425 7.70 15.58 -11.25
N VAL A 426 8.20 16.29 -12.25
CA VAL A 426 9.48 17.02 -12.19
C VAL A 426 9.33 18.55 -12.14
N ARG A 427 8.12 19.08 -11.96
CA ARG A 427 7.85 20.53 -11.99
C ARG A 427 8.18 21.25 -10.68
N GLY A 428 8.40 20.54 -9.58
CA GLY A 428 8.72 21.14 -8.28
C GLY A 428 10.03 21.90 -8.22
N GLN A 429 10.95 21.69 -9.16
CA GLN A 429 12.26 22.32 -9.18
C GLN A 429 12.67 22.71 -10.60
N ARG A 430 13.37 23.84 -10.74
CA ARG A 430 13.96 24.32 -12.00
C ARG A 430 15.45 24.52 -11.82
N ALA A 431 16.24 23.94 -12.73
CA ALA A 431 17.67 24.21 -12.84
C ALA A 431 17.92 25.37 -13.82
N LEU A 432 18.27 26.54 -13.31
CA LEU A 432 18.60 27.74 -14.07
C LEU A 432 20.12 27.81 -14.27
N ARG A 433 20.57 28.03 -15.50
CA ARG A 433 21.99 28.28 -15.78
C ARG A 433 22.26 29.78 -15.65
N LYS A 434 23.23 30.16 -14.83
CA LYS A 434 23.82 31.50 -14.80
C LYS A 434 25.19 31.48 -15.47
N ARG A 435 25.63 32.61 -16.02
CA ARG A 435 26.86 32.69 -16.82
C ARG A 435 28.03 33.35 -16.09
N GLU A 436 27.75 34.21 -15.12
CA GLU A 436 28.76 35.03 -14.44
C GLU A 436 28.51 35.01 -12.91
N PRO A 437 29.19 34.12 -12.15
CA PRO A 437 29.98 32.98 -12.63
C PRO A 437 29.12 31.88 -13.26
N LEU A 438 29.74 30.96 -14.01
CA LEU A 438 29.04 29.82 -14.61
C LEU A 438 28.59 28.86 -13.51
N ARG A 439 27.27 28.81 -13.28
CA ARG A 439 26.67 27.99 -12.22
C ARG A 439 25.27 27.53 -12.59
N VAL A 440 24.79 26.52 -11.88
CA VAL A 440 23.40 26.05 -11.93
C VAL A 440 22.73 26.39 -10.60
N GLU A 441 21.71 27.24 -10.66
CA GLU A 441 20.86 27.56 -9.52
C GLU A 441 19.59 26.73 -9.57
N VAL A 442 19.28 26.05 -8.47
CA VAL A 442 18.04 25.28 -8.33
C VAL A 442 17.01 26.14 -7.62
N VAL A 443 15.96 26.52 -8.35
CA VAL A 443 14.84 27.26 -7.80
C VAL A 443 13.69 26.28 -7.57
N THR A 444 13.20 26.21 -6.34
CA THR A 444 11.99 25.44 -6.04
C THR A 444 10.77 26.21 -6.51
N ARG A 445 9.79 25.49 -7.06
CA ARG A 445 8.43 26.02 -7.24
C ARG A 445 7.64 25.68 -5.98
N GLY A 446 6.58 26.44 -5.70
CA GLY A 446 5.85 26.36 -4.44
C GLY A 446 5.41 24.95 -4.04
N THR A 447 4.95 24.83 -2.80
CA THR A 447 4.62 23.54 -2.19
C THR A 447 3.53 22.78 -2.96
N GLU A 448 2.71 23.46 -3.75
CA GLU A 448 1.72 22.90 -4.65
C GLU A 448 2.32 21.97 -5.71
N HIS A 449 3.62 22.08 -6.00
CA HIS A 449 4.31 21.24 -6.97
C HIS A 449 4.92 19.97 -6.40
N SER A 450 4.88 19.79 -5.09
CA SER A 450 5.56 18.71 -4.38
C SER A 450 4.58 17.90 -3.52
N ARG A 451 5.13 16.89 -2.84
CA ARG A 451 4.46 16.16 -1.76
C ARG A 451 5.16 16.48 -0.45
N LEU A 452 4.38 16.68 0.62
CA LEU A 452 4.95 16.62 1.97
C LEU A 452 5.40 15.18 2.22
N ARG A 453 6.72 14.93 2.20
CA ARG A 453 7.26 13.59 2.43
C ARG A 453 6.92 13.13 3.84
N GLU A 454 6.44 11.88 3.92
CA GLU A 454 6.18 11.15 5.15
C GLU A 454 7.46 11.07 6.01
N PRO A 455 7.37 11.23 7.36
CA PRO A 455 8.53 11.16 8.24
C PRO A 455 9.43 9.94 7.98
N ILE A 456 8.83 8.75 7.85
CA ILE A 456 9.58 7.51 7.61
C ILE A 456 10.41 7.58 6.33
N GLN A 457 9.86 8.15 5.25
CA GLN A 457 10.56 8.29 3.97
C GLN A 457 11.66 9.35 4.00
N ARG A 458 11.56 10.36 4.87
CA ARG A 458 12.64 11.33 5.08
C ARG A 458 13.82 10.67 5.77
N VAL A 459 13.54 9.87 6.80
CA VAL A 459 14.56 9.14 7.56
C VAL A 459 15.23 8.09 6.69
N THR A 460 14.47 7.23 5.98
CA THR A 460 15.06 6.26 5.05
C THR A 460 15.93 6.96 4.00
N SER A 461 15.47 8.10 3.47
CA SER A 461 16.20 8.82 2.44
C SER A 461 17.50 9.41 2.95
N LEU A 462 17.52 9.90 4.19
CA LEU A 462 18.74 10.41 4.82
C LEU A 462 19.72 9.27 5.09
N ILE A 463 19.25 8.18 5.69
CA ILE A 463 20.07 7.02 6.05
C ILE A 463 20.71 6.44 4.78
N ARG A 464 19.93 6.17 3.72
CA ARG A 464 20.43 5.63 2.45
C ARG A 464 21.46 6.53 1.77
N ALA A 465 21.29 7.85 1.87
CA ALA A 465 22.26 8.80 1.31
C ALA A 465 23.63 8.73 2.00
N LEU A 466 23.65 8.37 3.29
CA LEU A 466 24.88 8.22 4.09
C LEU A 466 25.52 6.84 3.99
N ARG A 467 24.94 5.90 3.21
CA ARG A 467 25.36 4.49 3.09
C ARG A 467 25.43 3.81 4.47
N PRO A 468 24.29 3.35 4.99
CA PRO A 468 24.24 2.86 6.36
C PRO A 468 25.14 1.63 6.54
N SER A 469 25.77 1.55 7.70
CA SER A 469 26.35 0.33 8.25
C SER A 469 25.69 0.02 9.59
N SER A 470 25.66 -1.25 9.96
CA SER A 470 25.18 -1.72 11.26
C SER A 470 26.33 -2.40 11.98
N ASN A 471 26.43 -2.19 13.30
CA ASN A 471 27.36 -2.93 14.16
C ASN A 471 26.75 -4.25 14.65
N TYR A 472 25.55 -4.59 14.21
CA TYR A 472 24.94 -5.87 14.48
C TYR A 472 25.75 -6.98 13.79
N ALA A 473 26.12 -8.00 14.56
CA ALA A 473 27.09 -9.00 14.14
C ALA A 473 26.56 -9.98 13.09
N LYS A 474 25.26 -9.99 12.82
CA LYS A 474 24.62 -10.92 11.89
C LYS A 474 24.27 -10.20 10.60
N SER A 475 24.46 -10.90 9.49
CA SER A 475 24.20 -10.40 8.15
C SER A 475 23.03 -11.10 7.50
N ASP A 476 22.39 -10.36 6.61
CA ASP A 476 21.48 -10.86 5.61
C ASP A 476 22.15 -11.96 4.78
N ALA A 477 21.49 -13.12 4.70
CA ALA A 477 22.01 -14.29 4.02
C ALA A 477 22.13 -14.08 2.50
N GLU A 478 21.29 -13.23 1.92
CA GLU A 478 21.28 -12.96 0.48
C GLU A 478 22.30 -11.89 0.10
N THR A 479 22.36 -10.79 0.85
CA THR A 479 23.21 -9.63 0.48
C THR A 479 24.56 -9.59 1.18
N GLY A 480 24.73 -10.34 2.28
CA GLY A 480 25.92 -10.27 3.15
C GLY A 480 26.00 -8.99 3.98
N VAL A 481 25.07 -8.05 3.81
CA VAL A 481 25.03 -6.78 4.55
C VAL A 481 24.54 -7.05 5.97
N PRO A 482 25.21 -6.51 7.02
CA PRO A 482 24.70 -6.58 8.39
C PRO A 482 23.25 -6.14 8.48
N TYR A 483 22.41 -6.89 9.20
CA TYR A 483 21.00 -6.53 9.32
C TYR A 483 20.87 -5.13 9.92
N MET A 484 20.01 -4.32 9.29
CA MET A 484 19.73 -2.96 9.72
C MET A 484 18.54 -3.02 10.66
N ALA A 485 18.82 -2.95 11.96
CA ALA A 485 17.82 -2.84 12.99
C ALA A 485 17.90 -1.45 13.63
N LEU A 486 16.78 -0.75 13.69
CA LEU A 486 16.67 0.53 14.38
C LEU A 486 16.22 0.30 15.82
N VAL A 487 16.98 0.85 16.77
CA VAL A 487 16.77 0.67 18.21
C VAL A 487 15.49 1.37 18.68
N GLY A 488 14.84 0.80 19.71
CA GLY A 488 13.52 1.19 20.21
C GLY A 488 13.39 2.67 20.61
N GLY A 489 12.28 3.29 20.18
CA GLY A 489 11.95 4.71 20.36
C GLY A 489 11.61 5.41 19.05
N LEU A 490 12.31 5.04 17.95
CA LEU A 490 12.10 5.68 16.64
C LEU A 490 10.66 5.53 16.11
N ARG A 491 10.00 4.41 16.43
CA ARG A 491 8.56 4.20 16.16
C ARG A 491 7.70 5.32 16.75
N ASP A 492 7.94 5.62 18.02
CA ASP A 492 7.13 6.55 18.80
C ASP A 492 7.48 7.98 18.42
N ASP A 493 8.77 8.26 18.16
CA ASP A 493 9.26 9.57 17.72
C ASP A 493 8.77 9.94 16.31
N LEU A 494 8.70 8.98 15.38
CA LEU A 494 8.20 9.23 14.02
C LEU A 494 6.67 9.31 13.96
N GLY A 495 5.97 8.74 14.95
CA GLY A 495 4.51 8.59 14.94
C GLY A 495 4.00 7.76 13.76
N GLN A 496 4.87 7.05 13.04
CA GLN A 496 4.56 6.33 11.81
C GLN A 496 5.42 5.08 11.69
N MET A 497 4.79 3.95 11.34
CA MET A 497 5.47 2.69 10.99
C MET A 497 4.78 2.02 9.79
N PRO A 498 5.48 1.17 9.04
CA PRO A 498 4.82 0.23 8.14
C PRO A 498 3.87 -0.68 8.95
N PHE A 499 2.84 -1.24 8.32
CA PHE A 499 1.86 -2.15 8.94
C PHE A 499 1.00 -1.53 10.07
N ARG A 500 0.88 -0.20 10.15
CA ARG A 500 0.17 0.49 11.25
C ARG A 500 -1.09 1.21 10.79
#